data_AF-A0A0F9D978-F1
#
_entry.id   AF-A0A0F9D978-F1
#
_cell.length_a   1.000
_cell.length_b   1.000
_cell.length_c   1.000
_cell.angle_alpha   90.00
_cell.angle_beta   90.00
_cell.angle_gamma   90.00
#
_symmetry.space_group_name_H-M   'P 1'
#
loop_
_entity.id
_entity.type
_entity.pdbx_description
1 polymer ?
#
loop_
_entity_poly.entity_id
_entity_poly.type
_entity_poly.pdbx_seq_one_letter_code
_entity_poly.pdbx_strand_id
1 'polypeptide(L)'
;MPLSKLSLKYDGMTKVERFFAKHLQHTKGKSAGKPFDLLPWQQKFFNDLLYTFDDEGNRQYQVAFLSCAKGNGKTQLAAGLALYFLLCDPEPEGEIYSCATQRSQAALTWRAARSMVLANPA
;
A
#
# COMPACT_ATOMS: atom_id res chain seq x y z
N MET A 1 4.04 -13.98 14.73
CA MET A 1 3.34 -13.80 16.03
C MET A 1 1.96 -13.22 15.73
N PRO A 2 0.86 -13.91 16.07
CA PRO A 2 -0.47 -13.41 15.74
C PRO A 2 -0.84 -12.27 16.69
N LEU A 3 -0.86 -11.05 16.14
CA LEU A 3 -1.34 -9.86 16.85
C LEU A 3 -2.86 -9.94 16.94
N SER A 4 -3.44 -9.82 18.15
CA SER A 4 -4.89 -9.82 18.34
C SER A 4 -5.58 -8.73 17.51
N LYS A 5 -6.79 -8.97 17.01
CA LYS A 5 -7.49 -8.07 16.05
C LYS A 5 -7.63 -6.61 16.54
N LEU A 6 -7.71 -6.39 17.86
CA LEU A 6 -7.72 -5.06 18.50
C LEU A 6 -6.33 -4.38 18.52
N SER A 7 -5.25 -5.15 18.58
CA SER A 7 -3.86 -4.63 18.59
C SER A 7 -3.35 -4.19 17.21
N LEU A 8 -4.12 -4.45 16.14
CA LEU A 8 -3.78 -4.08 14.76
C LEU A 8 -4.33 -2.71 14.34
N LYS A 9 -5.29 -2.17 15.09
CA LYS A 9 -5.89 -0.86 14.86
C LYS A 9 -5.51 0.10 15.97
N TYR A 10 -5.00 1.27 15.60
CA TYR A 10 -4.75 2.36 16.54
C TYR A 10 -5.57 3.56 16.09
N ASP A 11 -6.41 4.08 16.98
CA ASP A 11 -7.33 5.19 16.67
C ASP A 11 -8.27 4.86 15.49
N GLY A 12 -8.79 3.63 15.46
CA GLY A 12 -9.69 3.13 14.41
C GLY A 12 -9.02 2.76 13.07
N MET A 13 -7.77 3.18 12.83
CA MET A 13 -7.03 2.93 11.60
C MET A 13 -6.09 1.74 11.68
N THR A 14 -5.94 1.01 10.59
CA THR A 14 -4.90 -0.03 10.44
C THR A 14 -3.52 0.58 10.16
N LYS A 15 -2.46 -0.24 10.30
CA LYS A 15 -1.08 0.21 10.05
C LYS A 15 -0.90 0.72 8.61
N VAL A 16 -1.50 0.04 7.63
CA VAL A 16 -1.44 0.47 6.22
C VAL A 16 -2.17 1.80 6.00
N GLU A 17 -3.36 1.99 6.57
CA GLU A 17 -4.12 3.24 6.45
C GLU A 17 -3.34 4.42 7.03
N ARG A 18 -2.78 4.23 8.23
CA ARG A 18 -1.93 5.22 8.88
C ARG A 18 -0.67 5.53 8.08
N PHE A 19 -0.04 4.51 7.50
CA PHE A 19 1.16 4.69 6.69
C PHE A 19 0.86 5.56 5.46
N PHE A 20 -0.23 5.26 4.76
CA PHE A 20 -0.67 6.03 3.61
C PHE A 20 -0.96 7.50 3.98
N ALA A 21 -1.76 7.72 5.02
CA ALA A 21 -2.15 9.07 5.42
C ALA A 21 -0.99 9.92 5.95
N LYS A 22 -0.05 9.32 6.70
CA LYS A 22 1.03 10.07 7.37
C LYS A 22 2.30 10.21 6.54
N HIS A 23 2.63 9.21 5.73
CA HIS A 23 3.94 9.15 5.07
C HIS A 23 3.87 9.30 3.56
N LEU A 24 2.70 9.10 2.95
CA LEU A 24 2.55 9.19 1.51
C LEU A 24 1.75 10.44 1.11
N GLN A 25 2.13 11.00 -0.03
CA GLN A 25 1.41 12.10 -0.67
C GLN A 25 1.03 11.69 -2.10
N HIS A 26 -0.06 12.26 -2.59
CA HIS A 26 -0.36 12.15 -4.02
C HIS A 26 0.74 12.84 -4.82
N THR A 27 1.28 12.16 -5.83
CA THR A 27 2.40 12.68 -6.63
C THR A 27 1.96 13.35 -7.94
N LYS A 28 0.68 13.26 -8.30
CA LYS A 28 0.15 13.72 -9.59
C LYS A 28 -1.26 14.30 -9.47
N GLY A 29 -1.59 15.19 -10.41
CA GLY A 29 -2.94 15.75 -10.56
C GLY A 29 -3.25 16.85 -9.56
N LYS A 30 -4.54 17.20 -9.44
CA LYS A 30 -5.04 18.30 -8.59
C LYS A 30 -4.77 18.09 -7.09
N SER A 31 -4.53 16.84 -6.68
CA SER A 31 -4.25 16.48 -5.29
C SER A 31 -2.76 16.40 -4.99
N ALA A 32 -1.87 16.74 -5.94
CA ALA A 32 -0.44 16.65 -5.74
C ALA A 32 0.00 17.42 -4.48
N GLY A 33 0.85 16.78 -3.65
CA GLY A 33 1.33 17.32 -2.38
C GLY A 33 0.36 17.20 -1.19
N LYS A 34 -0.88 16.74 -1.42
CA LYS A 34 -1.80 16.42 -0.32
C LYS A 34 -1.52 15.02 0.24
N PRO A 35 -1.80 14.78 1.54
CA PRO A 35 -1.79 13.44 2.13
C PRO A 35 -2.56 12.44 1.28
N PHE A 36 -2.05 11.21 1.20
CA PHE A 36 -2.71 10.15 0.47
C PHE A 36 -3.66 9.39 1.40
N ASP A 37 -4.86 9.93 1.58
CA ASP A 37 -5.93 9.22 2.27
C ASP A 37 -6.56 8.15 1.37
N LEU A 38 -6.60 6.91 1.88
CA LEU A 38 -7.23 5.81 1.18
C LEU A 38 -8.74 6.00 1.11
N LEU A 39 -9.31 5.75 -0.08
CA LEU A 39 -10.76 5.70 -0.23
C LEU A 39 -11.35 4.50 0.53
N PRO A 40 -12.62 4.55 0.97
CA PRO A 40 -13.24 3.46 1.74
C PRO A 40 -13.10 2.06 1.11
N TRP A 41 -13.18 1.96 -0.21
CA TRP A 41 -13.00 0.69 -0.91
C TRP A 41 -11.54 0.21 -0.91
N GLN A 42 -10.56 1.12 -0.93
CA GLN A 42 -9.13 0.79 -0.87
C GLN A 42 -8.76 0.31 0.53
N GLN A 43 -9.29 0.97 1.55
CA GLN A 43 -9.20 0.54 2.95
C GLN A 43 -9.75 -0.87 3.10
N LYS A 44 -10.97 -1.12 2.60
CA LYS A 44 -11.56 -2.46 2.63
C LYS A 44 -10.68 -3.49 1.93
N PHE A 45 -10.21 -3.19 0.72
CA PHE A 45 -9.35 -4.10 -0.05
C PHE A 45 -8.08 -4.49 0.73
N PHE A 46 -7.36 -3.52 1.29
CA PHE A 46 -6.15 -3.83 2.08
C PHE A 46 -6.47 -4.49 3.41
N ASN A 47 -7.59 -4.15 4.04
CA ASN A 47 -7.97 -4.77 5.30
C ASN A 47 -8.32 -6.24 5.13
N ASP A 48 -9.07 -6.57 4.07
CA ASP A 48 -9.37 -7.95 3.71
C ASP A 48 -8.06 -8.70 3.38
N LEU A 49 -7.16 -8.11 2.60
CA LEU A 49 -5.91 -8.76 2.19
C LEU A 49 -4.90 -8.96 3.34
N LEU A 50 -4.67 -7.94 4.17
CA LEU A 50 -3.55 -7.91 5.12
C LEU A 50 -3.94 -8.31 6.55
N TYR A 51 -5.21 -8.18 6.92
CA TYR A 51 -5.68 -8.38 8.29
C TYR A 51 -6.79 -9.43 8.43
N THR A 52 -6.99 -10.25 7.40
CA THR A 52 -7.74 -11.51 7.52
C THR A 52 -6.78 -12.63 7.84
N PHE A 53 -7.03 -13.34 8.94
CA PHE A 53 -6.19 -14.41 9.44
C PHE A 53 -6.96 -15.73 9.47
N ASP A 54 -6.25 -16.83 9.21
CA ASP A 54 -6.78 -18.18 9.41
C ASP A 54 -6.82 -18.56 10.90
N ASP A 55 -7.28 -19.77 11.19
CA ASP A 55 -7.40 -20.29 12.56
C ASP A 55 -6.04 -20.48 13.25
N GLU A 56 -4.95 -20.56 12.47
CA GLU A 56 -3.57 -20.67 12.96
C GLU A 56 -2.93 -19.28 13.21
N GLY A 57 -3.62 -18.20 12.82
CA GLY A 57 -3.15 -16.83 12.97
C GLY A 57 -2.19 -16.36 11.87
N ASN A 58 -2.11 -17.08 10.76
CA ASN A 58 -1.38 -16.66 9.56
C ASN A 58 -2.26 -15.79 8.67
N ARG A 59 -1.65 -14.97 7.80
CA ARG A 59 -2.40 -14.17 6.82
C ARG A 59 -3.11 -15.11 5.85
N GLN A 60 -4.45 -15.07 5.84
CA GLN A 60 -5.27 -15.99 5.04
C GLN A 60 -5.05 -15.82 3.53
N TYR A 61 -4.83 -14.58 3.09
CA TYR A 61 -4.64 -14.25 1.67
C TYR A 61 -3.19 -13.86 1.38
N GLN A 62 -2.55 -14.59 0.47
CA GLN A 62 -1.20 -14.29 -0.02
C GLN A 62 -1.22 -13.62 -1.41
N VAL A 63 -2.29 -13.84 -2.18
CA VAL A 63 -2.44 -13.32 -3.54
C VAL A 63 -3.78 -12.59 -3.64
N ALA A 64 -3.76 -11.41 -4.26
CA ALA A 64 -4.96 -10.63 -4.54
C ALA A 64 -5.02 -10.20 -6.01
N PHE A 65 -6.24 -10.17 -6.55
CA PHE A 65 -6.52 -9.63 -7.86
C PHE A 65 -7.43 -8.40 -7.74
N LEU A 66 -6.96 -7.27 -8.24
CA LEU A 66 -7.72 -6.01 -8.23
C LEU A 66 -7.94 -5.51 -9.65
N SER A 67 -9.19 -5.57 -10.11
CA SER A 67 -9.60 -4.96 -11.37
C SER A 67 -10.18 -3.57 -11.12
N CYS A 68 -9.64 -2.56 -11.81
CA CYS A 68 -10.07 -1.17 -11.66
C CYS A 68 -9.99 -0.42 -12.99
N ALA A 69 -11.02 0.39 -13.26
CA ALA A 69 -11.07 1.27 -14.43
C ALA A 69 -9.90 2.28 -14.48
N LYS A 70 -9.69 2.88 -15.65
CA LYS A 70 -8.69 3.95 -15.83
C LYS A 70 -9.09 5.17 -14.99
N GLY A 71 -8.11 5.79 -14.33
CA GLY A 71 -8.34 6.99 -13.50
C GLY A 71 -8.51 6.72 -12.00
N ASN A 72 -8.70 5.48 -11.57
CA ASN A 72 -8.89 5.13 -10.15
C ASN A 72 -7.62 5.13 -9.28
N GLY A 73 -6.53 5.75 -9.74
CA GLY A 73 -5.29 5.84 -8.95
C GLY A 73 -4.56 4.51 -8.70
N LYS A 74 -4.88 3.42 -9.41
CA LYS A 74 -4.31 2.08 -9.17
C LYS A 74 -2.78 2.02 -9.12
N THR A 75 -2.09 2.80 -9.96
CA THR A 75 -0.61 2.85 -9.96
C THR A 75 -0.06 3.53 -8.71
N GLN A 76 -0.73 4.58 -8.21
CA GLN A 76 -0.35 5.24 -6.95
C GLN A 76 -0.58 4.29 -5.78
N LEU A 77 -1.72 3.58 -5.79
CA LEU A 77 -2.08 2.61 -4.76
C LEU A 77 -1.04 1.47 -4.68
N ALA A 78 -0.66 0.90 -5.83
CA ALA A 78 0.37 -0.14 -5.90
C ALA A 78 1.75 0.36 -5.43
N ALA A 79 2.12 1.59 -5.78
CA ALA A 79 3.37 2.20 -5.33
C ALA A 79 3.41 2.41 -3.81
N GLY A 80 2.31 2.88 -3.21
CA GLY A 80 2.21 3.03 -1.77
C GLY A 80 2.24 1.69 -1.03
N LEU A 81 1.60 0.65 -1.59
CA LEU A 81 1.66 -0.70 -1.02
C LEU A 81 3.08 -1.27 -1.07
N ALA A 82 3.80 -1.07 -2.18
CA ALA A 82 5.20 -1.45 -2.28
C ALA A 82 6.05 -0.76 -1.22
N LEU A 83 5.89 0.54 -1.02
CA LEU A 83 6.62 1.27 0.03
C LEU A 83 6.26 0.79 1.44
N TYR A 84 4.98 0.45 1.68
CA TYR A 84 4.54 -0.11 2.95
C TYR A 84 5.25 -1.43 3.25
N PHE A 85 5.26 -2.38 2.31
CA PHE A 85 5.96 -3.65 2.52
C PHE A 85 7.48 -3.45 2.68
N LEU A 86 8.07 -2.54 1.92
CA LEU A 86 9.52 -2.29 1.99
C LEU A 86 9.96 -1.74 3.36
N LEU A 87 9.10 -0.95 4.03
CA LEU A 87 9.47 -0.22 5.24
C LEU A 87 8.84 -0.79 6.51
N CYS A 88 7.72 -1.50 6.40
CA CYS A 88 6.92 -1.95 7.56
C CYS A 88 6.82 -3.47 7.68
N ASP A 89 7.26 -4.24 6.68
CA ASP A 89 7.32 -5.70 6.79
C ASP A 89 8.56 -6.10 7.62
N PRO A 90 8.44 -7.02 8.60
CA PRO A 90 9.59 -7.53 9.35
C PRO A 90 10.57 -8.38 8.53
N GLU A 91 10.27 -8.73 7.28
CA GLU A 91 11.15 -9.56 6.45
C GLU A 91 12.48 -8.87 6.12
N PRO A 92 13.64 -9.42 6.56
CA PRO A 92 14.94 -8.86 6.25
C PRO A 92 15.24 -9.02 4.76
N GLU A 93 15.77 -7.97 4.13
CA GLU A 93 16.13 -7.95 2.70
C GLU A 93 14.95 -8.25 1.75
N GLY A 94 13.71 -7.93 2.16
CA GLY A 94 12.53 -8.09 1.33
C GLY A 94 12.62 -7.32 0.00
N GLU A 95 12.44 -8.04 -1.11
CA GLU A 95 12.47 -7.47 -2.45
C GLU A 95 11.07 -7.31 -3.03
N ILE A 96 10.83 -6.17 -3.70
CA ILE A 96 9.52 -5.87 -4.28
C ILE A 96 9.64 -5.70 -5.79
N TYR A 97 8.91 -6.56 -6.50
CA TYR A 97 8.93 -6.63 -7.95
C TYR A 97 7.69 -5.97 -8.56
N SER A 98 7.90 -5.14 -9.58
CA SER A 98 6.83 -4.56 -10.39
C SER A 98 6.92 -5.09 -11.81
N CYS A 99 5.95 -5.92 -12.20
CA CYS A 99 5.92 -6.58 -13.50
C CYS A 99 4.82 -6.02 -14.40
N ALA A 100 5.11 -5.84 -15.69
CA ALA A 100 4.16 -5.49 -16.72
C ALA A 100 4.66 -5.99 -18.07
N THR A 101 3.78 -6.04 -19.07
CA THR A 101 4.13 -6.45 -20.46
C THR A 101 5.27 -5.60 -21.04
N GLN A 102 5.38 -4.33 -20.64
CA GLN A 102 6.44 -3.43 -21.06
C GLN A 102 7.15 -2.83 -19.85
N ARG A 103 8.49 -2.75 -19.92
CA ARG A 103 9.31 -2.10 -18.88
C ARG A 103 8.88 -0.66 -18.61
N SER A 104 8.46 0.07 -19.64
CA SER A 104 7.96 1.44 -19.52
C SER A 104 6.72 1.54 -18.62
N GLN A 105 5.84 0.54 -18.66
CA GLN A 105 4.64 0.45 -17.82
C GLN A 105 5.00 0.05 -16.39
N ALA A 106 5.86 -0.96 -16.22
CA ALA A 106 6.38 -1.34 -14.90
C ALA A 106 7.09 -0.16 -14.19
N ALA A 107 7.85 0.63 -14.96
CA ALA A 107 8.54 1.82 -14.46
C ALA A 107 7.58 2.91 -13.94
N LEU A 108 6.28 2.90 -14.28
CA LEU A 108 5.33 3.87 -13.76
C LEU A 108 5.12 3.71 -12.25
N THR A 109 5.01 2.47 -11.77
CA THR A 109 4.87 2.16 -10.34
C THR A 109 6.13 2.58 -9.58
N TRP A 110 7.31 2.21 -10.10
CA TRP A 110 8.59 2.61 -9.50
C TRP A 110 8.76 4.13 -9.45
N ARG A 111 8.47 4.85 -10.55
CA ARG A 111 8.56 6.32 -10.56
C ARG A 111 7.59 6.96 -9.58
N ALA A 112 6.40 6.41 -9.39
CA ALA A 112 5.44 6.89 -8.40
C ALA A 112 5.98 6.69 -6.98
N ALA A 113 6.50 5.50 -6.65
CA ALA A 113 7.11 5.23 -5.35
C ALA A 113 8.30 6.15 -5.07
N ARG A 114 9.24 6.29 -6.03
CA ARG A 114 10.36 7.24 -5.93
C ARG A 114 9.87 8.67 -5.66
N SER A 115 8.82 9.11 -6.35
CA SER A 115 8.28 10.46 -6.17
C SER A 115 7.65 10.65 -4.78
N MET A 116 7.01 9.62 -4.22
CA MET A 116 6.48 9.67 -2.85
C MET A 116 7.60 9.79 -1.82
N VAL A 117 8.68 9.01 -1.98
CA VAL A 117 9.85 9.07 -1.08
C VAL A 117 10.52 10.44 -1.15
N LEU A 118 10.74 10.98 -2.36
CA LEU A 118 11.35 12.30 -2.53
C LEU A 118 10.47 13.46 -2.02
N ALA A 119 9.15 13.27 -1.98
CA ALA A 119 8.22 14.25 -1.44
C ALA A 119 8.20 14.28 0.09
N ASN A 120 8.75 13.26 0.76
CA ASN A 120 8.84 13.16 2.21
C ASN A 120 10.29 12.90 2.66
N PRO A 121 11.19 13.91 2.54
CA PRO A 121 12.63 13.70 2.73
C PRO A 121 13.10 13.57 4.19
N ALA A 122 12.23 13.58 5.21
CA ALA A 122 12.61 13.42 6.61
C ALA A 122 11.41 13.09 7.50
#